data_AF-A0A9W9K2H2-F1
#
_entry.id   AF-A0A9W9K2H2-F1
#
_cell.length_a   1.000
_cell.length_b   1.000
_cell.length_c   1.000
_cell.angle_alpha   90.00
_cell.angle_beta   90.00
_cell.angle_gamma   90.00
#
_symmetry.space_group_name_H-M   'P 1'
#
loop_
_entity.id
_entity.type
_entity.pdbx_description
1 polymer ?
#
loop_
_entity_poly.entity_id
_entity_poly.type
_entity_poly.pdbx_seq_one_letter_code
_entity_poly.pdbx_strand_id
1 'polypeptide(L)'
;MQRSWRQDADKLTFIVCRPTPTLTEKSDSPENMVGDINLFLRVDDGEDGDSPPQIVGEIELMIAEKINQRRGFGKAALLVFLRYIIKHQEEILEEFVSRGVEAKMAEKVRGVGDLAFECLSVKIGQNNVRSLALFGGLGFVKLSAEPNFFGEFELRRTELGVQGVVEGLAKAGVEGYGEAGYMRKE
;
A
#
# COMPACT_ATOMS: atom_id res chain seq x y z
N MET A 1 -14.97 -11.27 10.54
CA MET A 1 -14.06 -11.13 9.39
C MET A 1 -14.01 -9.70 8.86
N GLN A 2 -15.10 -9.09 8.37
CA GLN A 2 -15.04 -7.68 7.92
C GLN A 2 -14.77 -6.66 9.05
N ARG A 3 -15.31 -6.88 10.27
CA ARG A 3 -15.03 -6.01 11.43
C ARG A 3 -13.58 -6.06 11.88
N SER A 4 -12.96 -7.25 11.89
CA SER A 4 -11.56 -7.41 12.30
C SER A 4 -10.61 -6.73 11.31
N TRP A 5 -10.87 -6.81 10.00
CA TRP A 5 -10.08 -6.06 9.00
C TRP A 5 -10.18 -4.55 9.16
N ARG A 6 -11.33 -4.04 9.61
CA ARG A 6 -11.51 -2.61 9.88
C ARG A 6 -10.81 -2.16 11.16
N GLN A 7 -10.48 -3.08 12.06
CA GLN A 7 -9.93 -2.78 13.37
C GLN A 7 -8.43 -3.13 13.49
N ASP A 8 -7.83 -3.74 12.46
CA ASP A 8 -6.38 -3.95 12.39
C ASP A 8 -5.68 -2.60 12.29
N ALA A 9 -4.85 -2.31 13.29
CA ALA A 9 -4.03 -1.11 13.31
C ALA A 9 -2.76 -1.25 12.44
N ASP A 10 -2.39 -2.47 12.09
CA ASP A 10 -1.23 -2.81 11.26
C ASP A 10 -1.62 -3.13 9.81
N LYS A 11 -2.89 -2.92 9.43
CA LYS A 11 -3.39 -3.24 8.10
C LYS A 11 -4.32 -2.17 7.54
N LEU A 12 -4.07 -1.76 6.29
CA LEU A 12 -4.99 -0.95 5.50
C LEU A 12 -5.40 -1.72 4.24
N THR A 13 -6.69 -1.78 3.95
CA THR A 13 -7.22 -2.55 2.80
C THR A 13 -8.17 -1.72 1.97
N PHE A 14 -7.88 -1.60 0.68
CA PHE A 14 -8.75 -1.01 -0.32
C PHE A 14 -9.27 -2.08 -1.27
N ILE A 15 -10.58 -2.07 -1.50
CA ILE A 15 -11.19 -2.86 -2.57
C ILE A 15 -11.11 -2.06 -3.87
N VAL A 16 -10.58 -2.67 -4.92
CA VAL A 16 -10.48 -2.07 -6.24
C VAL A 16 -11.74 -2.36 -7.02
N CYS A 17 -12.51 -1.31 -7.31
CA CYS A 17 -13.72 -1.40 -8.13
C CYS A 17 -13.47 -0.87 -9.56
N ARG A 18 -14.35 -1.23 -10.49
CA ARG A 18 -14.35 -0.67 -11.85
C ARG A 18 -14.61 0.83 -11.80
N PRO A 19 -13.97 1.61 -12.69
CA PRO A 19 -14.25 3.04 -12.78
C PRO A 19 -15.69 3.26 -13.21
N THR A 20 -16.36 4.19 -12.54
CA THR A 20 -17.70 4.68 -12.89
C THR A 20 -17.63 6.20 -13.10
N PRO A 21 -18.32 6.75 -14.12
CA PRO A 21 -18.35 8.20 -14.35
C PRO A 21 -18.92 8.98 -13.15
N THR A 22 -19.85 8.36 -12.42
CA THR A 22 -20.51 8.95 -11.26
C THR A 22 -20.60 7.91 -10.16
N LEU A 23 -20.24 8.29 -8.93
CA LEU A 23 -20.44 7.43 -7.77
C LEU A 23 -21.94 7.31 -7.46
N THR A 24 -22.41 6.07 -7.47
CA THR A 24 -23.75 5.64 -7.04
C THR A 24 -23.63 4.63 -5.89
N GLU A 25 -24.75 4.32 -5.24
CA GLU A 25 -24.85 3.26 -4.21
C GLU A 25 -24.50 1.84 -4.72
N LYS A 26 -24.26 1.67 -6.04
CA LYS A 26 -23.85 0.40 -6.66
C LYS A 26 -22.39 0.39 -7.12
N SER A 27 -21.65 1.46 -6.91
CA SER A 27 -20.26 1.58 -7.43
C SER A 27 -19.32 0.56 -6.80
N ASP A 28 -19.61 0.17 -5.56
CA ASP A 28 -18.89 -0.83 -4.76
C ASP A 28 -19.66 -2.16 -4.66
N SER A 29 -20.62 -2.40 -5.56
CA SER A 29 -21.30 -3.70 -5.61
C SER A 29 -20.31 -4.83 -5.97
N PRO A 30 -20.56 -6.08 -5.53
CA PRO A 30 -19.64 -7.20 -5.78
C PRO A 30 -19.28 -7.39 -7.27
N GLU A 31 -20.23 -7.09 -8.17
CA GLU A 31 -20.02 -7.21 -9.62
C GLU A 31 -18.99 -6.22 -10.14
N ASN A 32 -18.79 -5.10 -9.46
CA ASN A 32 -17.83 -4.05 -9.80
C ASN A 32 -16.46 -4.25 -9.14
N MET A 33 -16.35 -5.12 -8.13
CA MET A 33 -15.06 -5.43 -7.48
C MET A 33 -14.19 -6.26 -8.45
N VAL A 34 -12.96 -5.79 -8.67
CA VAL A 34 -12.00 -6.45 -9.59
C VAL A 34 -10.72 -6.90 -8.90
N GLY A 35 -10.53 -6.52 -7.64
CA GLY A 35 -9.34 -6.84 -6.87
C GLY A 35 -9.26 -6.06 -5.57
N ASP A 36 -8.08 -6.07 -4.97
CA ASP A 36 -7.79 -5.42 -3.71
C ASP A 36 -6.32 -5.01 -3.65
N ILE A 37 -6.04 -4.02 -2.80
CA ILE A 37 -4.69 -3.61 -2.45
C ILE A 37 -4.61 -3.42 -0.95
N ASN A 38 -3.58 -4.00 -0.34
CA ASN A 38 -3.35 -4.01 1.09
C ASN A 38 -2.03 -3.33 1.41
N LEU A 39 -1.95 -2.73 2.60
CA LEU A 39 -0.73 -2.32 3.27
C LEU A 39 -0.65 -3.09 4.59
N PHE A 40 0.49 -3.72 4.86
CA PHE A 40 0.81 -4.33 6.14
C PHE A 40 1.97 -3.57 6.77
N LEU A 41 1.80 -3.10 8.00
CA LEU A 41 2.81 -2.33 8.72
C LEU A 41 3.61 -3.24 9.65
N ARG A 42 4.92 -3.00 9.72
CA ARG A 42 5.80 -3.62 10.70
C ARG A 42 6.86 -2.63 11.17
N VAL A 43 7.40 -2.89 12.34
CA VAL A 43 8.64 -2.26 12.80
C VAL A 43 9.79 -3.20 12.48
N ASP A 44 10.79 -2.68 11.80
CA ASP A 44 12.09 -3.32 11.56
C ASP A 44 13.11 -2.69 12.52
N ASP A 45 13.58 -3.45 13.51
CA ASP A 45 14.55 -3.00 14.51
C ASP A 45 15.98 -3.53 14.26
N GLY A 46 16.23 -4.12 13.08
CA GLY A 46 17.50 -4.74 12.71
C GLY A 46 17.72 -6.10 13.38
N GLU A 47 18.63 -6.92 12.83
CA GLU A 47 18.86 -8.31 13.27
C GLU A 47 19.24 -8.45 14.75
N ASP A 48 19.96 -7.45 15.30
CA ASP A 48 20.43 -7.44 16.69
C ASP A 48 19.74 -6.38 17.57
N GLY A 49 18.77 -5.62 17.04
CA GLY A 49 18.09 -4.55 17.80
C GLY A 49 18.93 -3.27 18.01
N ASP A 50 20.16 -3.24 17.53
CA ASP A 50 21.11 -2.13 17.65
C ASP A 50 20.84 -0.97 16.67
N SER A 51 19.99 -1.21 15.67
CA SER A 51 19.55 -0.16 14.74
C SER A 51 18.35 0.61 15.30
N PRO A 52 18.23 1.91 14.99
CA PRO A 52 16.99 2.64 15.25
C PRO A 52 15.81 1.92 14.58
N PRO A 53 14.70 1.69 15.29
CA PRO A 53 13.55 1.03 14.69
C PRO A 53 12.96 1.86 13.56
N GLN A 54 12.62 1.19 12.47
CA GLN A 54 12.10 1.78 11.23
C GLN A 54 10.72 1.18 10.91
N ILE A 55 9.77 2.00 10.49
CA ILE A 55 8.45 1.51 10.07
C ILE A 55 8.48 1.19 8.57
N VAL A 56 8.15 -0.04 8.22
CA VAL A 56 8.05 -0.50 6.83
C VAL A 56 6.61 -0.87 6.51
N GLY A 57 6.10 -0.37 5.39
CA GLY A 57 4.79 -0.75 4.84
C GLY A 57 4.93 -1.72 3.69
N GLU A 58 4.44 -2.95 3.82
CA GLU A 58 4.42 -3.96 2.76
C GLU A 58 3.12 -3.92 1.97
N ILE A 59 3.21 -3.72 0.66
CA ILE A 59 2.07 -3.63 -0.24
C ILE A 59 1.80 -4.98 -0.89
N GLU A 60 0.55 -5.42 -0.85
CA GLU A 60 0.06 -6.55 -1.64
C GLU A 60 -1.05 -6.07 -2.59
N LEU A 61 -0.91 -6.34 -3.89
CA LEU A 61 -1.89 -5.95 -4.91
C LEU A 61 -2.36 -7.18 -5.67
N MET A 62 -3.68 -7.36 -5.74
CA MET A 62 -4.32 -8.41 -6.52
C MET A 62 -5.37 -7.83 -7.48
N ILE A 63 -5.33 -8.29 -8.74
CA ILE A 63 -6.45 -8.13 -9.69
C ILE A 63 -6.93 -9.54 -10.02
N ALA A 64 -8.09 -9.90 -9.47
CA ALA A 64 -8.52 -11.28 -9.27
C ALA A 64 -8.67 -12.04 -10.59
N GLU A 65 -9.43 -11.49 -11.53
CA GLU A 65 -9.75 -12.18 -12.78
C GLU A 65 -8.85 -11.75 -13.93
N LYS A 66 -8.40 -12.72 -14.73
CA LYS A 66 -7.58 -12.47 -15.93
C LYS A 66 -8.21 -11.48 -16.91
N ILE A 67 -9.55 -11.47 -17.03
CA ILE A 67 -10.29 -10.55 -17.91
C ILE A 67 -10.17 -9.09 -17.47
N ASN A 68 -9.88 -8.84 -16.19
CA ASN A 68 -9.68 -7.51 -15.63
C ASN A 68 -8.18 -7.11 -15.63
N GLN A 69 -7.26 -8.05 -15.85
CA GLN A 69 -5.83 -7.76 -15.95
C GLN A 69 -5.49 -7.06 -17.26
N ARG A 70 -4.34 -6.38 -17.29
CA ARG A 70 -3.82 -5.64 -18.47
C ARG A 70 -4.71 -4.48 -18.95
N ARG A 71 -5.65 -4.03 -18.12
CA ARG A 71 -6.56 -2.90 -18.38
C ARG A 71 -6.22 -1.63 -17.60
N GLY A 72 -5.05 -1.60 -16.94
CA GLY A 72 -4.61 -0.44 -16.16
C GLY A 72 -5.07 -0.42 -14.69
N PHE A 73 -6.01 -1.30 -14.27
CA PHE A 73 -6.54 -1.30 -12.90
C PHE A 73 -5.46 -1.41 -11.82
N GLY A 74 -4.50 -2.33 -11.95
CA GLY A 74 -3.43 -2.48 -10.97
C GLY A 74 -2.55 -1.23 -10.85
N LYS A 75 -2.25 -0.56 -11.97
CA LYS A 75 -1.46 0.68 -11.98
C LYS A 75 -2.24 1.84 -11.35
N ALA A 76 -3.52 1.98 -11.71
CA ALA A 76 -4.38 3.01 -11.13
C ALA A 76 -4.57 2.80 -9.62
N ALA A 77 -4.87 1.56 -9.19
CA ALA A 77 -5.02 1.20 -7.79
C ALA A 77 -3.75 1.53 -6.99
N LEU A 78 -2.58 1.09 -7.46
CA LEU A 78 -1.31 1.35 -6.78
C LEU A 78 -1.01 2.86 -6.67
N LEU A 79 -1.19 3.63 -7.74
CA LEU A 79 -0.97 5.08 -7.70
C LEU A 79 -1.91 5.83 -6.75
N VAL A 80 -3.21 5.47 -6.77
CA VAL A 80 -4.22 6.03 -5.86
C VAL A 80 -3.90 5.66 -4.41
N PHE A 81 -3.47 4.42 -4.18
CA PHE A 81 -3.09 3.92 -2.86
C PHE A 81 -1.83 4.62 -2.33
N LEU A 82 -0.79 4.77 -3.15
CA LEU A 82 0.41 5.53 -2.80
C LEU A 82 0.06 6.99 -2.45
N ARG A 83 -0.83 7.63 -3.22
CA ARG A 83 -1.28 8.99 -2.91
C ARG A 83 -1.99 9.06 -1.56
N TYR A 84 -2.86 8.09 -1.27
CA TYR A 84 -3.56 8.02 0.00
C TYR A 84 -2.58 7.83 1.17
N ILE A 85 -1.65 6.88 1.06
CA ILE A 85 -0.64 6.61 2.09
C ILE A 85 0.20 7.85 2.38
N ILE A 86 0.68 8.54 1.35
CA ILE A 86 1.52 9.74 1.53
C ILE A 86 0.72 10.87 2.18
N LYS A 87 -0.54 11.05 1.76
CA LYS A 87 -1.40 12.11 2.31
C LYS A 87 -1.76 11.86 3.77
N HIS A 88 -2.01 10.62 4.15
CA HIS A 88 -2.51 10.22 5.47
C HIS A 88 -1.45 9.50 6.32
N GLN A 89 -0.16 9.69 6.00
CA GLN A 89 0.94 8.97 6.64
C GLN A 89 0.90 9.12 8.17
N GLU A 90 0.77 10.36 8.66
CA GLU A 90 0.76 10.63 10.09
C GLU A 90 -0.37 9.87 10.81
N GLU A 91 -1.59 9.90 10.27
CA GLU A 91 -2.75 9.20 10.85
C GLU A 91 -2.57 7.68 10.85
N ILE A 92 -2.10 7.13 9.72
CA ILE A 92 -1.86 5.68 9.57
C ILE A 92 -0.81 5.20 10.58
N LEU A 93 0.32 5.93 10.68
CA LEU A 93 1.42 5.54 11.56
C LEU A 93 1.08 5.75 13.03
N GLU A 94 0.34 6.81 13.37
CA GLU A 94 -0.09 7.07 14.74
C GLU A 94 -1.05 5.97 15.24
N GLU A 95 -2.00 5.53 14.41
CA GLU A 95 -2.87 4.39 14.73
C GLU A 95 -2.05 3.10 14.92
N PHE A 96 -1.13 2.82 14.00
CA PHE A 96 -0.28 1.63 14.05
C PHE A 96 0.60 1.61 15.31
N VAL A 97 1.33 2.68 15.61
CA VAL A 97 2.22 2.73 16.78
C VAL A 97 1.43 2.67 18.08
N SER A 98 0.22 3.23 18.12
CA SER A 98 -0.60 3.25 19.33
C SER A 98 -1.32 1.94 19.64
N ARG A 99 -1.65 1.13 18.62
CA ARG A 99 -2.52 -0.06 18.77
C ARG A 99 -1.97 -1.34 18.17
N GLY A 100 -1.06 -1.24 17.20
CA GLY A 100 -0.48 -2.37 16.45
C GLY A 100 0.94 -2.75 16.89
N VAL A 101 1.54 -2.01 17.83
CA VAL A 101 2.92 -2.23 18.31
C VAL A 101 2.93 -2.41 19.82
N GLU A 102 3.78 -3.30 20.33
CA GLU A 102 3.98 -3.47 21.78
C GLU A 102 4.50 -2.19 22.43
N ALA A 103 4.06 -1.89 23.65
CA ALA A 103 4.33 -0.62 24.33
C ALA A 103 5.83 -0.23 24.36
N LYS A 104 6.72 -1.18 24.65
CA LYS A 104 8.18 -0.92 24.68
C LYS A 104 8.74 -0.56 23.30
N MET A 105 8.25 -1.22 22.24
CA MET A 105 8.67 -0.91 20.88
C MET A 105 8.09 0.41 20.41
N ALA A 106 6.84 0.72 20.77
CA ALA A 106 6.20 2.01 20.49
C ALA A 106 6.99 3.18 21.13
N GLU A 107 7.44 3.03 22.38
CA GLU A 107 8.33 3.99 23.04
C GLU A 107 9.66 4.14 22.28
N LYS A 108 10.28 3.03 21.85
CA LYS A 108 11.53 3.05 21.07
C LYS A 108 11.34 3.81 19.75
N VAL A 109 10.28 3.53 19.01
CA VAL A 109 9.94 4.19 17.74
C VAL A 109 9.74 5.69 17.94
N ARG A 110 8.93 6.10 18.93
CA ARG A 110 8.70 7.52 19.23
C ARG A 110 9.95 8.23 19.75
N GLY A 111 10.91 7.49 20.32
CA GLY A 111 12.20 8.01 20.74
C GLY A 111 13.16 8.36 19.59
N VAL A 112 12.93 7.84 18.37
CA VAL A 112 13.78 8.13 17.20
C VAL A 112 13.44 9.48 16.57
N GLY A 113 12.18 9.89 16.58
CA GLY A 113 11.72 11.15 16.00
C GLY A 113 10.27 11.09 15.54
N ASP A 114 9.93 11.97 14.59
CA ASP A 114 8.60 12.01 13.97
C ASP A 114 8.28 10.70 13.22
N LEU A 115 7.02 10.28 13.29
CA LEU A 115 6.59 9.04 12.66
C LEU A 115 6.62 9.19 11.13
N ALA A 116 7.46 8.39 10.49
CA ALA A 116 7.54 8.29 9.03
C ALA A 116 7.76 6.84 8.58
N PHE A 117 7.30 6.53 7.37
CA PHE A 117 7.72 5.30 6.71
C PHE A 117 9.18 5.43 6.30
N GLU A 118 9.98 4.44 6.65
CA GLU A 118 11.31 4.27 6.05
C GLU A 118 11.18 3.93 4.56
N CYS A 119 10.27 3.01 4.25
CA CYS A 119 9.97 2.64 2.88
C CYS A 119 8.62 1.94 2.75
N LEU A 120 8.15 1.89 1.51
CA LEU A 120 7.14 0.94 1.08
C LEU A 120 7.82 -0.23 0.38
N SER A 121 7.44 -1.45 0.71
CA SER A 121 8.03 -2.68 0.17
C SER A 121 6.98 -3.53 -0.55
N VAL A 122 7.43 -4.43 -1.41
CA VAL A 122 6.60 -5.47 -2.04
C VAL A 122 7.47 -6.71 -2.30
N LYS A 123 6.89 -7.90 -2.11
CA LYS A 123 7.52 -9.17 -2.51
C LYS A 123 6.85 -9.69 -3.78
N ILE A 124 7.66 -10.03 -4.77
CA ILE A 124 7.17 -10.44 -6.09
C ILE A 124 7.95 -11.66 -6.56
N GLY A 125 7.24 -12.77 -6.80
CA GLY A 125 7.82 -13.97 -7.40
C GLY A 125 8.57 -13.66 -8.71
N GLN A 126 9.75 -14.27 -8.87
CA GLN A 126 10.69 -14.01 -9.98
C GLN A 126 10.06 -14.16 -11.38
N ASN A 127 9.07 -15.03 -11.50
CA ASN A 127 8.36 -15.30 -12.76
C ASN A 127 7.23 -14.29 -13.04
N ASN A 128 6.86 -13.45 -12.06
CA ASN A 128 5.85 -12.41 -12.22
C ASN A 128 6.46 -11.12 -12.79
N VAL A 129 6.97 -11.23 -14.02
CA VAL A 129 7.59 -10.12 -14.78
C VAL A 129 6.64 -8.92 -14.91
N ARG A 130 5.32 -9.18 -14.90
CA ARG A 130 4.30 -8.12 -15.00
C ARG A 130 4.25 -7.25 -13.76
N SER A 131 4.18 -7.85 -12.57
CA SER A 131 4.22 -7.09 -11.33
C SER A 131 5.59 -6.44 -11.12
N LEU A 132 6.69 -7.14 -11.46
CA LEU A 132 8.03 -6.55 -11.42
C LEU A 132 8.12 -5.27 -12.26
N ALA A 133 7.60 -5.29 -13.50
CA ALA A 133 7.58 -4.11 -14.37
C ALA A 133 6.64 -3.02 -13.85
N LEU A 134 5.50 -3.39 -13.26
CA LEU A 134 4.55 -2.44 -12.68
C LEU A 134 5.17 -1.66 -11.52
N PHE A 135 5.69 -2.36 -10.52
CA PHE A 135 6.29 -1.74 -9.33
C PHE A 135 7.59 -1.02 -9.69
N GLY A 136 8.44 -1.63 -10.54
CA GLY A 136 9.66 -1.00 -11.06
C GLY A 136 9.39 0.33 -11.78
N GLY A 137 8.36 0.37 -12.63
CA GLY A 137 7.94 1.60 -13.32
C GLY A 137 7.34 2.67 -12.42
N LEU A 138 7.11 2.37 -11.13
CA LEU A 138 6.58 3.29 -10.12
C LEU A 138 7.59 3.60 -9.00
N GLY A 139 8.88 3.36 -9.28
CA GLY A 139 9.97 3.76 -8.40
C GLY A 139 10.31 2.75 -7.30
N PHE A 140 9.79 1.53 -7.38
CA PHE A 140 10.26 0.44 -6.51
C PHE A 140 11.53 -0.18 -7.10
N VAL A 141 12.55 -0.32 -6.28
CA VAL A 141 13.87 -0.83 -6.68
C VAL A 141 14.13 -2.16 -5.98
N LYS A 142 14.65 -3.16 -6.71
CA LYS A 142 15.05 -4.44 -6.14
C LYS A 142 16.19 -4.26 -5.13
N LEU A 143 16.11 -4.95 -4.01
CA LEU A 143 17.18 -4.95 -3.00
C LEU A 143 18.36 -5.84 -3.36
N SER A 144 18.10 -6.90 -4.13
CA SER A 144 19.09 -7.90 -4.52
C SER A 144 19.03 -8.19 -6.01
N ALA A 145 20.15 -8.63 -6.57
CA ALA A 145 20.24 -9.11 -7.94
C ALA A 145 19.55 -10.47 -8.12
N GLU A 146 19.58 -11.30 -7.08
CA GLU A 146 19.01 -12.65 -7.06
C GLU A 146 17.77 -12.72 -6.16
N PRO A 147 16.79 -13.58 -6.47
CA PRO A 147 15.63 -13.78 -5.63
C PRO A 147 16.02 -14.47 -4.31
N ASN A 148 15.17 -14.33 -3.29
CA ASN A 148 15.32 -15.04 -2.02
C ASN A 148 15.13 -16.56 -2.18
N PHE A 149 15.28 -17.30 -1.08
CA PHE A 149 15.10 -18.77 -1.04
C PHE A 149 13.74 -19.25 -1.58
N PHE A 150 12.70 -18.41 -1.52
CA PHE A 150 11.36 -18.71 -2.02
C PHE A 150 11.17 -18.33 -3.50
N GLY A 151 12.20 -17.80 -4.17
CA GLY A 151 12.12 -17.36 -5.56
C GLY A 151 11.42 -16.02 -5.73
N GLU A 152 11.46 -15.14 -4.73
CA GLU A 152 10.83 -13.82 -4.76
C GLU A 152 11.87 -12.69 -4.67
N PHE A 153 11.59 -11.58 -5.35
CA PHE A 153 12.32 -10.32 -5.17
C PHE A 153 11.57 -9.43 -4.18
N GLU A 154 12.29 -8.86 -3.22
CA GLU A 154 11.82 -7.70 -2.48
C GLU A 154 12.21 -6.43 -3.23
N LEU A 155 11.23 -5.55 -3.46
CA LEU A 155 11.45 -4.22 -4.00
C LEU A 155 11.02 -3.18 -2.96
N ARG A 156 11.78 -2.09 -2.83
CA ARG A 156 11.48 -0.97 -1.93
C ARG A 156 11.37 0.35 -2.67
N ARG A 157 10.51 1.23 -2.17
CA ARG A 157 10.38 2.64 -2.56
C ARG A 157 10.57 3.50 -1.32
N THR A 158 11.67 4.24 -1.27
CA THR A 158 12.02 5.16 -0.18
C THR A 158 11.57 6.59 -0.47
N GLU A 159 11.49 6.97 -1.75
CA GLU A 159 11.00 8.30 -2.13
C GLU A 159 9.47 8.37 -2.03
N LEU A 160 8.96 8.97 -0.95
CA LEU A 160 7.53 9.10 -0.67
C LEU A 160 6.97 10.50 -0.99
N GLY A 161 7.56 11.20 -1.97
CA GLY A 161 7.08 12.51 -2.40
C GLY A 161 5.76 12.46 -3.18
N VAL A 162 4.84 13.40 -2.88
CA VAL A 162 3.53 13.54 -3.55
C VAL A 162 3.66 13.80 -5.05
N GLN A 163 4.65 14.61 -5.46
CA GLN A 163 4.79 15.07 -6.85
C GLN A 163 4.94 13.91 -7.84
N GLY A 164 5.84 12.95 -7.56
CA GLY A 164 6.05 11.81 -8.44
C GLY A 164 4.80 10.92 -8.60
N VAL A 165 3.98 10.82 -7.54
CA VAL A 165 2.72 10.08 -7.59
C VAL A 165 1.67 10.82 -8.41
N VAL A 166 1.57 12.15 -8.26
CA VAL A 166 0.66 13.00 -9.06
C VAL A 166 1.00 12.91 -10.55
N GLU A 167 2.27 12.99 -10.92
CA GLU A 167 2.72 12.80 -12.29
C GLU A 167 2.41 11.38 -12.80
N GLY A 168 2.58 10.38 -11.95
CA GLY A 168 2.22 8.99 -12.24
C GLY A 168 0.73 8.80 -12.53
N LEU A 169 -0.14 9.43 -11.73
CA LEU A 169 -1.59 9.44 -11.90
C LEU A 169 -1.97 10.08 -13.25
N ALA A 170 -1.41 11.25 -13.56
CA ALA A 170 -1.65 11.94 -14.84
C ALA A 170 -1.22 11.07 -16.04
N LYS A 171 -0.01 10.48 -15.99
CA LYS A 171 0.48 9.56 -17.04
C LYS A 171 -0.36 8.29 -17.19
N ALA A 172 -1.07 7.89 -16.14
CA ALA A 172 -1.97 6.73 -16.16
C ALA A 172 -3.41 7.09 -16.60
N GLY A 173 -3.70 8.37 -16.87
CA GLY A 173 -5.05 8.85 -17.18
C GLY A 173 -6.00 8.78 -15.98
N VAL A 174 -5.46 8.80 -14.76
CA VAL A 174 -6.26 8.82 -13.53
C VAL A 174 -6.40 10.26 -13.08
N GLU A 175 -7.55 10.85 -13.40
CA GLU A 175 -7.90 12.24 -13.08
C GLU A 175 -8.92 12.29 -11.94
N GLY A 176 -9.05 13.46 -11.31
CA GLY A 176 -10.17 13.71 -10.39
C GLY A 176 -10.18 12.87 -9.11
N TYR A 177 -9.01 12.51 -8.57
CA TYR A 177 -8.93 11.86 -7.25
C TYR A 177 -9.72 12.66 -6.21
N GLY A 178 -10.64 11.97 -5.53
CA GLY A 178 -11.40 12.48 -4.42
C GLY A 178 -11.62 11.37 -3.40
N GLU A 179 -11.74 11.76 -2.14
CA GLU A 179 -12.07 10.86 -1.04
C GLU A 179 -13.51 11.12 -0.64
N ALA A 180 -14.34 10.07 -0.66
CA ALA A 180 -15.73 10.14 -0.23
C ALA A 180 -15.88 9.48 1.14
N GLY A 181 -16.50 10.19 2.08
CA GLY A 181 -16.84 9.63 3.38
C GLY A 181 -17.94 8.58 3.24
N TYR A 182 -17.75 7.40 3.84
CA TYR A 182 -18.80 6.39 3.90
C TYR A 182 -19.82 6.77 4.98
N MET A 183 -21.01 7.21 4.57
CA MET A 183 -22.13 7.41 5.49
C MET A 183 -23.03 6.17 5.45
N ARG A 184 -23.01 5.40 6.54
CA ARG A 184 -23.99 4.33 6.73
C ARG A 184 -25.34 5.01 7.00
N LYS A 185 -26.30 4.89 6.09
CA LYS A 185 -27.70 5.17 6.42
C LYS A 185 -28.13 4.14 7.47
N GLU A 186 -28.56 4.62 8.64
CA GLU A 186 -29.12 3.81 9.71
C GLU A 186 -30.40 3.08 9.26
#